data_AF-A0A1X7UBG6-F1
#
_entry.id   AF-A0A1X7UBG6-F1
#
_cell.length_a   1.000
_cell.length_b   1.000
_cell.length_c   1.000
_cell.angle_alpha   90.00
_cell.angle_beta   90.00
_cell.angle_gamma   90.00
#
_symmetry.space_group_name_H-M   'P 1'
#
loop_
_entity.id
_entity.type
_entity.pdbx_description
1 polymer ?
#
loop_
_entity_poly.entity_id
_entity_poly.type
_entity_poly.pdbx_seq_one_letter_code
_entity_poly.pdbx_strand_id
1 'polypeptide(L)' 'FGTKGSGPGQLIGPAGIAIDTAATGLVYVSEYGNHRISVFTSNGVLFFFCDFKSQALNLQLIILLCAQLLVGWEGEDKN' A
#
# COMPACT_ATOMS: atom_id res chain seq x y z
N PHE A 1 5.90 -3.90 -13.27
CA PHE A 1 5.05 -4.97 -12.70
C PHE A 1 3.59 -4.54 -12.75
N GLY A 2 2.66 -5.48 -12.53
CA GLY A 2 1.23 -5.21 -12.62
C GLY A 2 0.67 -5.47 -14.02
N THR A 3 -0.10 -6.56 -14.14
CA THR A 3 -1.04 -6.79 -15.25
C THR A 3 -2.46 -6.72 -14.71
N LYS A 4 -3.45 -6.43 -15.54
CA LYS A 4 -4.84 -6.38 -15.09
C LYS A 4 -5.30 -7.76 -14.62
N GLY A 5 -5.81 -7.87 -13.39
CA GLY A 5 -6.39 -9.10 -12.86
C GLY A 5 -6.32 -9.21 -11.33
N SER A 6 -6.95 -10.24 -10.78
CA SER A 6 -7.08 -10.44 -9.34
C SER A 6 -5.99 -11.35 -8.74
N GLY A 7 -5.17 -11.98 -9.59
CA GLY A 7 -4.10 -12.87 -9.16
C GLY A 7 -2.94 -12.17 -8.45
N PRO A 8 -2.03 -12.94 -7.83
CA PRO A 8 -0.80 -12.41 -7.24
C PRO A 8 0.01 -11.61 -8.27
N GLY A 9 0.38 -10.37 -7.93
CA GLY A 9 1.14 -9.48 -8.81
C GLY A 9 0.34 -8.86 -9.96
N GLN A 10 -0.95 -9.20 -10.07
CA GLN A 10 -1.90 -8.50 -10.92
C GLN A 10 -2.56 -7.35 -10.15
N LEU A 11 -3.14 -6.38 -10.84
CA LEU A 11 -3.77 -5.22 -10.23
C LEU A 11 -5.17 -4.99 -10.80
N ILE A 12 -6.14 -4.62 -9.96
CA ILE A 12 -7.45 -4.09 -10.42
C ILE A 12 -7.78 -2.79 -9.71
N GLY A 13 -8.01 -1.74 -10.51
CA GLY A 13 -8.38 -0.41 -10.02
C GLY A 13 -7.38 0.17 -9.01
N PRO A 14 -6.07 0.26 -9.35
CA PRO A 14 -5.11 0.90 -8.45
C PRO A 14 -5.53 2.36 -8.21
N ALA A 15 -5.68 2.73 -6.94
CA ALA A 15 -6.18 4.05 -6.52
C ALA A 15 -5.10 4.95 -5.94
N GLY A 16 -4.03 4.36 -5.39
CA GLY A 16 -2.92 5.09 -4.79
C GLY A 16 -1.65 4.25 -4.70
N ILE A 17 -0.53 4.95 -4.64
CA ILE A 17 0.81 4.36 -4.56
C ILE A 17 1.65 5.11 -3.53
N ALA A 18 2.38 4.37 -2.70
CA ALA A 18 3.37 4.91 -1.78
C ALA A 18 4.66 4.09 -1.90
N ILE A 19 5.80 4.73 -1.70
CA ILE A 19 7.10 4.07 -1.75
C ILE A 19 7.81 4.36 -0.43
N ASP A 20 8.24 3.31 0.25
CA ASP A 20 9.16 3.45 1.38
C ASP A 20 10.57 3.69 0.85
N THR A 21 10.93 4.95 0.61
CA THR A 21 12.26 5.32 0.13
C THR A 21 13.31 5.37 1.24
N ALA A 22 12.90 5.31 2.51
CA ALA A 22 13.78 5.54 3.66
C ALA A 22 14.37 4.24 4.22
N ALA A 23 13.63 3.12 4.18
CA ALA A 23 14.09 1.87 4.78
C ALA A 23 14.22 0.73 3.75
N THR A 24 13.15 0.38 3.03
CA THR A 24 13.10 -0.92 2.31
C THR A 24 13.04 -0.82 0.79
N GLY A 25 12.67 0.34 0.23
CA GLY A 25 12.38 0.49 -1.20
C GLY A 25 11.09 -0.22 -1.64
N LEU A 26 10.23 -0.62 -0.69
CA LEU A 26 8.97 -1.29 -1.00
C LEU A 26 7.94 -0.31 -1.59
N VAL A 27 7.15 -0.82 -2.52
CA VAL A 27 6.10 -0.09 -3.23
C VAL A 27 4.74 -0.64 -2.80
N TYR A 28 3.94 0.19 -2.16
CA TYR A 28 2.61 -0.13 -1.68
C TYR A 28 1.59 0.41 -2.67
N VAL A 29 0.71 -0.46 -3.15
CA VAL A 29 -0.34 -0.11 -4.11
C VAL A 29 -1.69 -0.46 -3.49
N SER A 30 -2.57 0.52 -3.39
CA SER A 30 -3.96 0.27 -3.01
C SER A 30 -4.79 -0.06 -4.24
N GLU A 31 -5.58 -1.11 -4.14
CA GLU A 31 -6.40 -1.62 -5.23
C GLU A 31 -7.86 -1.53 -4.83
N TYR A 32 -8.54 -0.53 -5.36
CA TYR A 32 -9.99 -0.38 -5.18
C TYR A 32 -10.76 -1.53 -5.84
N GLY A 33 -10.29 -2.05 -6.97
CA GLY A 33 -11.00 -3.13 -7.67
C GLY A 33 -10.86 -4.51 -7.04
N ASN A 34 -9.74 -4.76 -6.34
CA ASN A 34 -9.51 -6.02 -5.61
C ASN A 34 -9.78 -5.91 -4.11
N HIS A 35 -10.14 -4.71 -3.62
CA HIS A 35 -10.28 -4.40 -2.20
C HIS A 35 -9.05 -4.84 -1.38
N ARG A 36 -7.84 -4.55 -1.87
CA ARG A 36 -6.60 -5.00 -1.23
C ARG A 36 -5.50 -3.95 -1.27
N ILE A 37 -4.47 -4.14 -0.46
CA ILE A 37 -3.18 -3.47 -0.65
C ILE A 37 -2.17 -4.53 -1.11
N SER A 38 -1.51 -4.28 -2.23
CA SER A 38 -0.40 -5.08 -2.73
C SER A 38 0.91 -4.36 -2.50
N VAL A 39 1.87 -5.07 -1.92
CA VAL A 39 3.22 -4.60 -1.64
C VAL A 39 4.18 -5.27 -2.59
N PHE A 40 5.01 -4.49 -3.26
CA PHE A 40 6.01 -4.93 -4.22
C PHE A 40 7.40 -4.52 -3.79
N THR A 41 8.41 -5.26 -4.22
CA THR A 41 9.79 -4.82 -4.14
C THR A 41 10.08 -3.72 -5.16
N SER A 42 11.19 -3.00 -5.00
CA SER A 42 11.67 -2.02 -5.99
C SER A 42 11.88 -2.60 -7.39
N ASN A 43 12.17 -3.91 -7.48
CA ASN A 43 12.28 -4.65 -8.74
C ASN A 43 10.92 -5.09 -9.30
N GLY A 44 9.82 -4.79 -8.60
CA GLY A 44 8.47 -5.10 -9.03
C GLY A 44 7.99 -6.53 -8.77
N VAL A 45 8.67 -7.26 -7.90
CA VAL A 45 8.22 -8.58 -7.48
C VAL A 45 7.16 -8.38 -6.40
N LEU A 46 6.02 -9.07 -6.51
CA LEU A 46 5.04 -9.05 -5.43
C LEU A 46 5.68 -9.61 -4.17
N PHE A 47 5.71 -8.80 -3.12
CA PHE A 47 6.23 -9.18 -1.82
C PHE A 47 5.12 -9.80 -0.96
N PHE A 48 3.99 -9.10 -0.83
CA PHE A 48 2.84 -9.56 -0.07
C PHE A 48 1.59 -8.76 -0.46
N PHE A 49 0.39 -9.28 -0.21
CA PHE A 49 -0.85 -8.51 -0.34
C PHE A 49 -1.81 -8.85 0.80
N CYS A 50 -2.62 -7.87 1.22
CA CYS A 50 -3.67 -8.06 2.21
C CYS A 50 -5.04 -7.67 1.66
N ASP A 51 -6.01 -8.58 1.75
CA ASP A 51 -7.38 -8.35 1.31
C ASP A 51 -8.22 -7.71 2.44
N PHE A 52 -8.93 -6.63 2.13
CA PHE A 52 -9.90 -5.99 3.00
C PHE A 52 -11.29 -6.51 2.67
N LYS A 53 -11.80 -7.48 3.43
CA LYS A 53 -13.13 -8.07 3.21
C LYS A 53 -14.31 -7.18 3.62
N SER A 54 -14.12 -5.88 3.90
CA SER A 54 -15.18 -4.97 4.34
C SER A 54 -14.91 -3.52 3.91
N GLN A 55 -15.84 -2.95 3.14
CA GLN A 55 -15.80 -1.60 2.55
C GLN A 55 -16.07 -0.44 3.55
N ALA A 56 -15.90 -0.66 4.85
CA ALA A 56 -16.37 0.28 5.87
C ALA A 56 -15.38 1.40 6.25
N LEU A 57 -14.17 1.41 5.69
CA LEU A 57 -13.16 2.41 6.00
C LEU A 57 -12.66 3.04 4.71
N ASN A 58 -12.80 4.37 4.63
CA ASN A 58 -12.34 5.20 3.53
C ASN A 58 -10.88 4.81 3.16
N LEU A 59 -10.69 4.19 2.00
CA LEU A 59 -9.40 3.63 1.58
C LEU A 59 -8.28 4.69 1.52
N GLN A 60 -8.64 5.96 1.36
CA GLN A 60 -7.69 7.08 1.38
C GLN A 60 -7.12 7.31 2.78
N LEU A 61 -7.94 7.12 3.82
CA LEU A 61 -7.48 7.12 5.21
C LEU A 61 -6.66 5.88 5.55
N ILE A 62 -6.92 4.69 4.98
CA ILE A 62 -6.10 3.51 5.28
C ILE A 62 -4.70 3.64 4.70
N ILE A 63 -4.55 4.18 3.49
CA ILE A 63 -3.22 4.41 2.90
C ILE A 63 -2.46 5.48 3.67
N LEU A 64 -3.13 6.58 4.04
CA LEU A 64 -2.53 7.64 4.86
C LEU A 64 -2.22 7.14 6.27
N LEU A 65 -3.06 6.31 6.90
CA LEU A 65 -2.85 5.77 8.24
C LEU A 65 -1.75 4.69 8.25
N CYS A 66 -1.69 3.84 7.22
CA CYS A 66 -0.58 2.91 7.03
C CYS A 66 0.73 3.66 6.74
N ALA A 67 0.70 4.74 5.96
CA ALA A 67 1.87 5.59 5.77
C ALA A 67 2.28 6.25 7.10
N GLN A 68 1.35 6.83 7.86
CA GLN A 68 1.63 7.53 9.13
C GLN A 68 2.14 6.59 10.24
N LEU A 69 1.65 5.34 10.29
CA LEU A 69 2.06 4.34 11.29
C LEU A 69 3.36 3.61 10.91
N LEU A 70 3.77 3.61 9.63
CA LEU A 70 4.99 2.93 9.17
C LEU A 70 6.18 3.89 8.99
N VAL A 71 5.96 5.20 8.86
CA VAL A 71 7.07 6.19 8.73
C VAL A 71 7.56 6.77 10.07
N GLY A 72 7.03 6.35 11.22
CA GLY A 72 7.53 6.78 12.53
C GLY A 72 7.59 8.31 12.65
N TRP A 73 6.46 8.96 12.89
CA TRP A 73 6.44 10.39 13.16
C TRP A 73 7.11 10.68 14.51
N GLU A 74 8.43 10.86 14.52
CA GLU A 74 9.14 11.66 15.53
C GLU A 74 8.81 13.13 15.25
N GLY A 75 7.66 13.54 15.78
CA GLY A 75 7.11 14.87 15.59
C GLY A 75 6.48 15.46 16.84
N GLU A 76 6.92 15.06 18.04
CA GLU A 76 6.72 15.84 19.27
C GLU A 76 7.96 15.77 20.18
N ASP A 77 9.12 16.17 19.68
CA ASP A 77 10.09 16.84 20.56
C ASP A 77 9.76 18.33 20.55
N LYS A 78 8.75 18.68 21.36
CA LYS A 78 8.47 20.08 21.71
C LYS A 78 9.52 20.53 22.72
N ASN A 79 10.56 21.17 22.22
CA ASN A 79 11.27 22.21 22.96
C ASN A 79 10.48 23.52 22.87
#